data_AF-A0A800CB44-F1
#
_entry.id   AF-A0A800CB44-F1
#
_cell.length_a   1.000
_cell.length_b   1.000
_cell.length_c   1.000
_cell.angle_alpha   90.00
_cell.angle_beta   90.00
_cell.angle_gamma   90.00
#
_symmetry.space_group_name_H-M   'P 1'
#
loop_
_entity.id
_entity.type
_entity.pdbx_description
1 polymer ?
#
loop_
_entity_poly.entity_id
_entity_poly.type
_entity_poly.pdbx_seq_one_letter_code
_entity_poly.pdbx_strand_id
1 'polypeptide(L)'
;MRRFIFLPLIALLLLLAGCRAPASGTATPSPATAVTQPPTSTPAPIPSPLPPEQQALLDERESVAVELMSALEQAMGRNASEEERALIVRNYVATIEAIETQLRQENAPFQPLNLPPTPTLVAQKDSFDIGMVTEDGVRLKGTYYRPAATDAPGVALLPMLGRKRGDWDAFARQLQDAGFGVLAIDLRGHGESEGQREWRKMTKDAAIAVDFIRSRPEIHPDRIAILGASIGANITINYAALDAAIRGAALLSPGLDYHGVTTPDAVKAYGKRPLFLAASSEDAYAYESVQELSKLAAGPVQLVLLDGQGHGTQMLGRENGLEEALLKWLREDVFGEP
;
A
#
# COMPACT_ATOMS: atom_id res chain seq x y z
N MET A 1 -28.50 -8.60 -11.94
CA MET A 1 -27.24 -7.83 -12.15
C MET A 1 -26.78 -7.01 -10.93
N ARG A 2 -27.50 -6.94 -9.81
CA ARG A 2 -27.14 -6.08 -8.65
C ARG A 2 -26.28 -6.71 -7.55
N ARG A 3 -25.93 -8.00 -7.62
CA ARG A 3 -25.15 -8.70 -6.57
C ARG A 3 -23.63 -8.47 -6.60
N PHE A 4 -23.09 -7.80 -7.64
CA PHE A 4 -21.64 -7.71 -7.85
C PHE A 4 -20.95 -6.47 -7.29
N ILE A 5 -21.69 -5.52 -6.69
CA ILE A 5 -21.12 -4.27 -6.14
C ILE A 5 -20.74 -4.43 -4.65
N PHE A 6 -21.15 -5.52 -3.98
CA PHE A 6 -21.04 -5.65 -2.52
C PHE A 6 -19.72 -6.24 -2.00
N LEU A 7 -18.98 -7.01 -2.80
CA LEU A 7 -17.70 -7.61 -2.37
C LEU A 7 -16.58 -6.60 -2.03
N PRO A 8 -16.35 -5.50 -2.78
CA PRO A 8 -15.26 -4.58 -2.48
C PRO A 8 -15.50 -3.75 -1.20
N LEU A 9 -16.74 -3.62 -0.73
CA LEU A 9 -17.09 -2.83 0.46
C LEU A 9 -16.84 -3.60 1.78
N ILE A 10 -17.03 -4.92 1.76
CA ILE A 10 -16.69 -5.81 2.89
C ILE A 10 -15.19 -5.77 3.17
N ALA A 11 -14.37 -5.73 2.11
CA ALA A 11 -12.92 -5.62 2.23
C ALA A 11 -12.48 -4.29 2.87
N LEU A 12 -13.17 -3.18 2.54
CA LEU A 12 -12.87 -1.85 3.09
C LEU A 12 -13.22 -1.74 4.59
N LEU A 13 -14.32 -2.37 5.02
CA LEU A 13 -14.76 -2.38 6.43
C LEU A 13 -13.89 -3.29 7.31
N LEU A 14 -13.42 -4.43 6.80
CA LEU A 14 -12.46 -5.31 7.50
C LEU A 14 -11.10 -4.63 7.74
N LEU A 15 -10.70 -3.69 6.87
CA LEU A 15 -9.49 -2.90 7.01
C LEU A 15 -9.57 -1.85 8.14
N LEU A 16 -10.76 -1.34 8.46
CA LEU A 16 -10.95 -0.33 9.51
C LEU A 16 -11.05 -0.94 10.92
N ALA A 17 -11.46 -2.21 11.05
CA ALA A 17 -11.58 -2.91 12.33
C ALA A 17 -10.23 -3.35 12.96
N GLY A 18 -9.11 -3.24 12.23
CA GLY A 18 -7.79 -3.68 12.66
C GLY A 18 -7.01 -2.71 13.56
N CYS A 19 -7.53 -1.51 13.83
CA CYS A 19 -6.85 -0.50 14.66
C CYS A 19 -7.16 -0.70 16.15
N ARG A 20 -6.17 -1.12 16.94
CA ARG A 20 -6.27 -1.31 18.40
C ARG A 20 -5.70 -0.11 19.15
N ALA A 21 -6.44 0.41 20.13
CA ALA A 21 -6.00 1.44 21.09
C ALA A 21 -5.81 0.83 22.51
N PRO A 22 -5.04 1.48 23.41
CA PRO A 22 -4.37 0.82 24.54
C PRO A 22 -5.22 0.68 25.80
N ALA A 23 -4.71 -0.15 26.72
CA ALA A 23 -5.32 -0.50 28.00
C ALA A 23 -5.31 0.63 29.04
N SER A 24 -6.43 0.80 29.74
CA SER A 24 -6.56 1.39 31.09
C SER A 24 -7.78 0.69 31.73
N GLY A 25 -7.80 0.23 32.97
CA GLY A 25 -7.42 0.90 34.21
C GLY A 25 -8.69 0.90 35.07
N THR A 26 -8.76 0.01 36.05
CA THR A 26 -9.94 -0.22 36.91
C THR A 26 -10.24 0.98 37.81
N ALA A 27 -11.47 1.50 37.77
CA ALA A 27 -12.01 2.36 38.81
C ALA A 27 -13.51 2.06 39.05
N THR A 28 -13.84 1.86 40.32
CA THR A 28 -15.16 1.54 40.91
C THR A 28 -16.16 2.71 40.89
N PRO A 29 -17.48 2.46 40.96
CA PRO A 29 -18.50 3.52 40.89
C PRO A 29 -18.83 4.11 42.28
N SER A 30 -19.29 5.36 42.31
CA SER A 30 -19.95 6.01 43.46
C SER A 30 -21.10 6.91 42.97
N PRO A 31 -22.11 7.23 43.82
CA PRO A 31 -23.53 7.21 43.44
C PRO A 31 -24.12 8.52 42.89
N ALA A 32 -25.32 8.33 42.35
CA ALA A 32 -26.18 9.29 41.66
C ALA A 32 -26.43 10.60 42.41
N THR A 33 -26.42 11.70 41.65
CA THR A 33 -27.04 12.97 42.05
C THR A 33 -28.15 13.31 41.04
N ALA A 34 -29.32 13.63 41.57
CA ALA A 34 -30.56 13.84 40.82
C ALA A 34 -30.46 15.02 39.83
N VAL A 35 -30.89 14.79 38.59
CA VAL A 35 -31.12 15.83 37.58
C VAL A 35 -32.62 15.94 37.34
N THR A 36 -33.12 17.15 37.55
CA THR A 36 -34.48 17.64 37.30
C THR A 36 -34.95 17.39 35.87
N GLN A 37 -36.20 16.94 35.70
CA GLN A 37 -36.84 16.68 34.40
C GLN A 37 -36.98 17.97 33.56
N PRO A 38 -36.76 17.91 32.22
CA PRO A 38 -37.15 18.97 31.30
C PRO A 38 -38.65 18.86 30.93
N PRO A 39 -39.28 19.93 30.42
CA PRO A 39 -40.72 20.00 30.22
C PRO A 39 -41.18 19.09 29.07
N THR A 40 -42.39 18.56 29.24
CA THR A 40 -43.12 17.73 28.28
C THR A 40 -43.32 18.45 26.95
N SER A 41 -42.59 18.02 25.90
CA SER A 41 -42.89 18.35 24.51
C SER A 41 -43.96 17.41 23.97
N THR A 42 -44.93 17.98 23.25
CA THR A 42 -45.97 17.25 22.50
C THR A 42 -45.32 16.21 21.58
N PRO A 43 -45.84 14.97 21.49
CA PRO A 43 -45.25 13.95 20.62
C PRO A 43 -45.35 14.42 19.16
N ALA A 44 -44.23 14.33 18.43
CA ALA A 44 -44.19 14.59 17.00
C ALA A 44 -45.19 13.69 16.26
N PRO A 45 -45.83 14.17 15.17
CA PRO A 45 -46.75 13.35 14.40
C PRO A 45 -46.02 12.11 13.87
N ILE A 46 -46.66 10.95 14.01
CA ILE A 46 -46.14 9.68 13.50
C ILE A 46 -45.99 9.81 11.99
N PRO A 47 -44.80 9.61 11.42
CA PRO A 47 -44.59 9.75 9.98
C PRO A 47 -45.47 8.74 9.23
N SER A 48 -46.07 9.18 8.14
CA SER A 48 -46.86 8.30 7.26
C SER A 48 -46.01 7.11 6.81
N PRO A 49 -46.56 5.88 6.79
CA PRO A 49 -45.80 4.71 6.37
C PRO A 49 -45.31 4.88 4.93
N LEU A 50 -44.09 4.44 4.68
CA LEU A 50 -43.46 4.54 3.37
C LEU A 50 -44.25 3.72 2.33
N PRO A 51 -44.24 4.13 1.06
CA PRO A 51 -44.81 3.34 -0.03
C PRO A 51 -44.25 1.90 -0.01
N PRO A 52 -45.06 0.87 -0.31
CA PRO A 52 -44.67 -0.53 -0.13
C PRO A 52 -43.36 -0.92 -0.84
N GLU A 53 -43.09 -0.34 -2.01
CA GLU A 53 -41.85 -0.58 -2.75
C GLU A 53 -40.62 0.04 -2.07
N GLN A 54 -40.78 1.20 -1.43
CA GLN A 54 -39.69 1.84 -0.67
C GLN A 54 -39.46 1.14 0.67
N GLN A 55 -40.52 0.66 1.32
CA GLN A 55 -40.39 -0.15 2.53
C GLN A 55 -39.69 -1.48 2.24
N ALA A 56 -40.05 -2.18 1.17
CA ALA A 56 -39.40 -3.43 0.77
C ALA A 56 -37.90 -3.25 0.44
N LEU A 57 -37.54 -2.12 -0.19
CA LEU A 57 -36.15 -1.77 -0.47
C LEU A 57 -35.35 -1.45 0.81
N LEU A 58 -35.98 -0.81 1.80
CA LEU A 58 -35.36 -0.59 3.11
C LEU A 58 -35.18 -1.89 3.88
N ASP A 59 -36.19 -2.75 3.90
CA ASP A 59 -36.13 -4.05 4.55
C ASP A 59 -35.04 -4.95 3.91
N GLU A 60 -34.89 -4.91 2.58
CA GLU A 60 -33.80 -5.62 1.87
C GLU A 60 -32.42 -5.05 2.23
N ARG A 61 -32.30 -3.72 2.33
CA ARG A 61 -31.04 -3.04 2.73
C ARG A 61 -30.66 -3.33 4.17
N GLU A 62 -31.63 -3.35 5.08
CA GLU A 62 -31.41 -3.71 6.48
C GLU A 62 -31.03 -5.18 6.61
N SER A 63 -31.67 -6.08 5.85
CA SER A 63 -31.29 -7.50 5.80
C SER A 63 -29.84 -7.70 5.34
N VAL A 64 -29.40 -6.97 4.30
CA VAL A 64 -28.01 -7.02 3.81
C VAL A 64 -27.05 -6.42 4.84
N ALA A 65 -27.42 -5.33 5.50
CA ALA A 65 -26.60 -4.74 6.56
C ALA A 65 -26.42 -5.70 7.75
N VAL A 66 -27.47 -6.46 8.11
CA VAL A 66 -27.40 -7.49 9.16
C VAL A 66 -26.48 -8.64 8.76
N GLU A 67 -26.54 -9.12 7.51
CA GLU A 67 -25.61 -10.15 7.00
C GLU A 67 -24.16 -9.65 6.99
N LEU A 68 -23.93 -8.40 6.60
CA LEU A 68 -22.61 -7.76 6.61
C LEU A 68 -22.05 -7.67 8.04
N MET A 69 -22.90 -7.30 9.00
CA MET A 69 -22.54 -7.22 10.42
C MET A 69 -22.21 -8.60 10.99
N SER A 70 -22.99 -9.63 10.66
CA SER A 70 -22.70 -11.00 11.09
C SER A 70 -21.35 -11.48 10.55
N ALA A 71 -21.02 -11.16 9.29
CA ALA A 71 -19.72 -11.49 8.70
C ALA A 71 -18.56 -10.73 9.36
N LEU A 72 -18.79 -9.45 9.71
CA LEU A 72 -17.81 -8.61 10.40
C LEU A 72 -17.52 -9.13 11.82
N GLU A 73 -18.54 -9.52 12.57
CA GLU A 73 -18.40 -10.09 13.92
C GLU A 73 -17.68 -11.43 13.90
N GLN A 74 -17.95 -12.27 12.90
CA GLN A 74 -17.22 -13.51 12.66
C GLN A 74 -15.74 -13.27 12.36
N ALA A 75 -15.43 -12.24 11.55
CA ALA A 75 -14.06 -11.89 11.20
C ALA A 75 -13.29 -11.24 12.37
N MET A 76 -13.97 -10.47 13.21
CA MET A 76 -13.38 -9.84 14.40
C MET A 76 -13.27 -10.77 15.61
N GLY A 77 -13.98 -11.92 15.61
CA GLY A 77 -14.03 -12.85 16.73
C GLY A 77 -14.69 -12.28 18.00
N ARG A 78 -15.47 -11.20 17.87
CA ARG A 78 -16.25 -10.57 18.95
C ARG A 78 -17.53 -9.93 18.41
N ASN A 79 -18.55 -9.82 19.27
CA ASN A 79 -19.76 -9.07 18.95
C ASN A 79 -19.47 -7.56 19.02
N ALA A 80 -20.01 -6.80 18.06
CA ALA A 80 -19.99 -5.35 18.05
C ALA A 80 -21.02 -4.79 19.03
N SER A 81 -20.69 -3.69 19.70
CA SER A 81 -21.63 -2.96 20.57
C SER A 81 -22.78 -2.36 19.76
N GLU A 82 -23.90 -2.07 20.43
CA GLU A 82 -25.10 -1.51 19.78
C GLU A 82 -24.82 -0.16 19.10
N GLU A 83 -23.93 0.66 19.67
CA GLU A 83 -23.49 1.93 19.09
C GLU A 83 -22.59 1.74 17.85
N GLU A 84 -21.65 0.78 17.88
CA GLU A 84 -20.82 0.41 16.71
C GLU A 84 -21.70 -0.08 15.56
N ARG A 85 -22.68 -0.94 15.87
CA ARG A 85 -23.66 -1.45 14.90
C ARG A 85 -24.46 -0.31 14.25
N ALA A 86 -24.98 0.61 15.06
CA ALA A 86 -25.79 1.73 14.56
C ALA A 86 -24.98 2.70 13.69
N LEU A 87 -23.70 2.92 14.00
CA LEU A 87 -22.83 3.80 13.20
C LEU A 87 -22.51 3.20 11.82
N ILE A 88 -22.24 1.89 11.77
CA ILE A 88 -21.93 1.20 10.50
C ILE A 88 -23.15 1.20 9.58
N VAL A 89 -24.33 0.90 10.11
CA VAL A 89 -25.59 0.93 9.33
C VAL A 89 -25.84 2.34 8.77
N ARG A 90 -25.69 3.39 9.60
CA ARG A 90 -25.87 4.78 9.14
C ARG A 90 -24.91 5.17 8.01
N ASN A 91 -23.64 4.84 8.13
CA ASN A 91 -22.65 5.17 7.10
C ASN A 91 -22.89 4.40 5.79
N TYR A 92 -23.29 3.13 5.91
CA TYR A 92 -23.63 2.30 4.75
C TYR A 92 -24.85 2.86 3.99
N VAL A 93 -25.93 3.20 4.71
CA VAL A 93 -27.13 3.79 4.11
C VAL A 93 -26.82 5.13 3.43
N ALA A 94 -26.08 6.02 4.10
CA ALA A 94 -25.69 7.32 3.54
C ALA A 94 -24.87 7.18 2.24
N THR A 95 -24.02 6.16 2.16
CA THR A 95 -23.19 5.89 0.96
C THR A 95 -24.04 5.39 -0.20
N ILE A 96 -24.97 4.48 0.06
CA ILE A 96 -25.93 3.98 -0.96
C ILE A 96 -26.79 5.14 -1.48
N GLU A 97 -27.30 6.00 -0.59
CA GLU A 97 -28.10 7.17 -0.97
C GLU A 97 -27.33 8.17 -1.84
N ALA A 98 -26.05 8.40 -1.54
CA ALA A 98 -25.18 9.26 -2.34
C ALA A 98 -24.98 8.71 -3.76
N ILE A 99 -24.71 7.40 -3.88
CA ILE A 99 -24.53 6.73 -5.17
C ILE A 99 -25.84 6.75 -5.99
N GLU A 100 -26.97 6.47 -5.36
CA GLU A 100 -28.27 6.49 -6.04
C GLU A 100 -28.73 7.89 -6.43
N THR A 101 -28.31 8.92 -5.69
CA THR A 101 -28.54 10.32 -6.04
C THR A 101 -27.70 10.69 -7.26
N GLN A 102 -26.43 10.26 -7.29
CA GLN A 102 -25.54 10.46 -8.44
C GLN A 102 -26.09 9.80 -9.72
N LEU A 103 -26.53 8.55 -9.63
CA LEU A 103 -27.10 7.81 -10.76
C LEU A 103 -28.42 8.40 -11.25
N ARG A 104 -29.18 9.10 -10.39
CA ARG A 104 -30.40 9.82 -10.80
C ARG A 104 -30.11 11.14 -11.51
N GLN A 105 -28.93 11.72 -11.34
CA GLN A 105 -28.57 13.03 -11.89
C GLN A 105 -27.94 12.98 -13.30
N GLU A 106 -27.66 11.80 -13.86
CA GLU A 106 -27.05 11.64 -15.20
C GLU A 106 -27.93 12.09 -16.40
N ASN A 107 -29.16 12.58 -16.18
CA ASN A 107 -30.06 13.06 -17.24
C ASN A 107 -30.44 14.56 -17.19
N ALA A 108 -29.71 15.41 -16.45
CA ALA A 108 -29.96 16.86 -16.40
C ALA A 108 -28.70 17.70 -16.76
N PRO A 109 -28.85 18.89 -17.38
CA PRO A 109 -27.73 19.73 -17.75
C PRO A 109 -26.96 20.24 -16.52
N PHE A 110 -25.63 20.14 -16.59
CA PHE A 110 -24.67 20.39 -15.52
C PHE A 110 -24.87 21.77 -14.86
N GLN A 111 -25.22 21.77 -13.57
CA GLN A 111 -24.99 22.91 -12.69
C GLN A 111 -23.85 22.53 -11.73
N PRO A 112 -22.83 23.38 -11.54
CA PRO A 112 -21.77 23.07 -10.59
C PRO A 112 -22.34 23.07 -9.17
N LEU A 113 -22.32 21.91 -8.51
CA LEU A 113 -22.66 21.78 -7.09
C LEU A 113 -21.70 22.62 -6.24
N ASN A 114 -22.24 23.40 -5.31
CA ASN A 114 -21.48 23.97 -4.20
C ASN A 114 -21.35 22.90 -3.11
N LEU A 115 -20.45 21.93 -3.33
CA LEU A 115 -20.12 20.91 -2.34
C LEU A 115 -19.48 21.57 -1.12
N PRO A 116 -19.74 21.10 0.12
CA PRO A 116 -18.80 21.36 1.20
C PRO A 116 -17.41 20.88 0.73
N PRO A 117 -16.30 21.57 1.08
CA PRO A 117 -14.99 21.15 0.63
C PRO A 117 -14.82 19.67 0.95
N THR A 118 -14.54 18.87 -0.08
CA THR A 118 -14.04 17.49 0.08
C THR A 118 -13.01 17.55 1.22
N PRO A 119 -13.10 16.72 2.27
CA PRO A 119 -12.05 16.68 3.26
C PRO A 119 -10.76 16.44 2.48
N THR A 120 -9.93 17.49 2.39
CA THR A 120 -8.63 17.39 1.74
C THR A 120 -7.97 16.23 2.46
N LEU A 121 -7.55 15.22 1.70
CA LEU A 121 -6.79 14.12 2.27
C LEU A 121 -5.53 14.76 2.82
N VAL A 122 -5.54 15.08 4.12
CA VAL A 122 -4.37 15.63 4.79
C VAL A 122 -3.46 14.43 4.91
N ALA A 123 -2.57 14.28 3.93
CA ALA A 123 -1.58 13.22 3.95
C ALA A 123 -0.75 13.40 5.23
N GLN A 124 -0.97 12.49 6.19
CA GLN A 124 -0.26 12.49 7.46
C GLN A 124 0.99 11.63 7.27
N LYS A 125 2.16 12.22 7.43
CA LYS A 125 3.42 11.47 7.41
C LYS A 125 3.47 10.52 8.61
N ASP A 126 3.38 9.22 8.34
CA ASP A 126 3.51 8.16 9.33
C ASP A 126 4.10 6.89 8.71
N SER A 127 4.37 5.89 9.54
CA SER A 127 4.82 4.57 9.07
C SER A 127 4.14 3.49 9.88
N PHE A 128 3.60 2.46 9.21
CA PHE A 128 2.90 1.37 9.88
C PHE A 128 3.10 0.05 9.14
N ASP A 129 3.04 -1.04 9.90
CA ASP A 129 3.13 -2.38 9.35
C ASP A 129 1.84 -2.80 8.66
N ILE A 130 1.98 -3.53 7.57
CA ILE A 130 0.89 -4.01 6.73
C ILE A 130 1.07 -5.50 6.43
N GLY A 131 -0.05 -6.17 6.17
CA GLY A 131 -0.10 -7.51 5.62
C GLY A 131 -0.60 -7.47 4.18
N MET A 132 0.00 -8.30 3.32
CA MET A 132 -0.43 -8.49 1.94
C MET A 132 -0.60 -9.98 1.66
N VAL A 133 -1.43 -10.32 0.69
CA VAL A 133 -1.60 -11.71 0.24
C VAL A 133 -1.32 -11.75 -1.24
N THR A 134 -0.32 -12.55 -1.64
CA THR A 134 -0.02 -12.78 -3.05
C THR A 134 -1.16 -13.54 -3.72
N GLU A 135 -1.21 -13.51 -5.06
CA GLU A 135 -2.20 -14.29 -5.83
C GLU A 135 -2.15 -15.79 -5.51
N ASP A 136 -0.96 -16.32 -5.17
CA ASP A 136 -0.78 -17.73 -4.77
C ASP A 136 -0.98 -17.98 -3.26
N GLY A 137 -1.58 -17.04 -2.54
CA GLY A 137 -2.04 -17.21 -1.16
C GLY A 137 -0.97 -17.05 -0.09
N VAL A 138 0.23 -16.57 -0.43
CA VAL A 138 1.30 -16.34 0.55
C VAL A 138 1.05 -15.01 1.27
N ARG A 139 1.01 -15.05 2.60
CA ARG A 139 0.93 -13.85 3.45
C ARG A 139 2.31 -13.21 3.59
N LEU A 140 2.43 -11.98 3.13
CA LEU A 140 3.63 -11.16 3.25
C LEU A 140 3.45 -10.05 4.28
N LYS A 141 4.57 -9.63 4.86
CA LYS A 141 4.67 -8.47 5.76
C LYS A 141 5.43 -7.34 5.08
N GLY A 142 5.01 -6.12 5.39
CA GLY A 142 5.71 -4.93 4.94
C GLY A 142 5.54 -3.78 5.92
N THR A 143 6.34 -2.74 5.73
CA THR A 143 6.20 -1.46 6.43
C THR A 143 5.99 -0.40 5.36
N TYR A 144 4.84 0.27 5.44
CA TYR A 144 4.51 1.37 4.55
C TYR A 144 4.86 2.69 5.21
N TYR A 145 5.61 3.52 4.50
CA TYR A 145 6.02 4.87 4.87
C TYR A 145 5.19 5.83 4.02
N ARG A 146 4.14 6.39 4.63
CA ARG A 146 3.18 7.26 3.95
C ARG A 146 3.82 8.63 3.70
N PRO A 147 3.76 9.18 2.47
CA PRO A 147 4.24 10.53 2.19
C PRO A 147 3.36 11.59 2.87
N ALA A 148 3.93 12.77 3.11
CA ALA A 148 3.18 13.93 3.61
C ALA A 148 2.36 14.65 2.51
N ALA A 149 2.53 14.24 1.25
CA ALA A 149 1.91 14.83 0.08
C ALA A 149 0.97 13.83 -0.61
N THR A 150 -0.01 14.35 -1.33
CA THR A 150 -0.80 13.58 -2.31
C THR A 150 -0.15 13.66 -3.68
N ASP A 151 -0.51 12.76 -4.59
CA ASP A 151 0.10 12.65 -5.92
C ASP A 151 1.60 12.32 -5.90
N ALA A 152 2.04 11.68 -4.81
CA ALA A 152 3.43 11.36 -4.57
C ALA A 152 3.92 10.20 -5.45
N PRO A 153 5.21 10.18 -5.84
CA PRO A 153 5.83 9.00 -6.41
C PRO A 153 5.93 7.85 -5.39
N GLY A 154 5.81 6.62 -5.87
CA GLY A 154 5.86 5.40 -5.07
C GLY A 154 7.15 4.59 -5.28
N VAL A 155 7.66 3.97 -4.21
CA VAL A 155 8.89 3.15 -4.24
C VAL A 155 8.71 1.83 -3.48
N ALA A 156 8.89 0.69 -4.15
CA ALA A 156 8.94 -0.63 -3.51
C ALA A 156 10.39 -1.05 -3.24
N LEU A 157 10.68 -1.56 -2.04
CA LEU A 157 12.02 -1.96 -1.59
C LEU A 157 12.06 -3.46 -1.26
N LEU A 158 12.94 -4.20 -1.95
CA LEU A 158 13.08 -5.65 -1.85
C LEU A 158 14.38 -6.03 -1.13
N PRO A 159 14.31 -6.80 -0.02
CA PRO A 159 15.47 -7.18 0.76
C PRO A 159 16.34 -8.24 0.06
N MET A 160 17.58 -8.37 0.55
CA MET A 160 18.49 -9.44 0.14
C MET A 160 18.27 -10.74 0.91
N LEU A 161 18.93 -11.81 0.46
CA LEU A 161 18.80 -13.16 1.01
C LEU A 161 19.04 -13.18 2.53
N GLY A 162 18.12 -13.82 3.25
CA GLY A 162 18.22 -13.97 4.71
C GLY A 162 18.05 -12.67 5.50
N ARG A 163 17.68 -11.57 4.84
CA ARG A 163 17.40 -10.28 5.47
C ARG A 163 15.90 -9.99 5.47
N LYS A 164 15.54 -8.84 6.04
CA LYS A 164 14.17 -8.40 6.28
C LYS A 164 13.99 -6.93 5.90
N ARG A 165 12.73 -6.48 5.78
CA ARG A 165 12.31 -5.12 5.43
C ARG A 165 13.02 -4.04 6.25
N GLY A 166 13.30 -4.33 7.52
CA GLY A 166 13.96 -3.39 8.45
C GLY A 166 15.34 -2.92 8.02
N ASP A 167 16.03 -3.66 7.14
CA ASP A 167 17.31 -3.23 6.57
C ASP A 167 17.18 -1.97 5.69
N TRP A 168 15.96 -1.66 5.23
CA TRP A 168 15.68 -0.49 4.42
C TRP A 168 15.21 0.72 5.23
N ASP A 169 14.95 0.59 6.54
CA ASP A 169 14.21 1.60 7.31
C ASP A 169 14.82 3.00 7.25
N ALA A 170 16.15 3.11 7.36
CA ALA A 170 16.83 4.40 7.29
C ALA A 170 16.64 5.07 5.93
N PHE A 171 16.86 4.31 4.85
CA PHE A 171 16.69 4.82 3.48
C PHE A 171 15.22 5.07 3.12
N ALA A 172 14.30 4.22 3.61
CA ALA A 172 12.86 4.41 3.43
C ALA A 172 12.37 5.71 4.08
N ARG A 173 12.91 6.08 5.25
CA ARG A 173 12.64 7.38 5.89
C ARG A 173 13.23 8.54 5.10
N GLN A 174 14.44 8.41 4.56
CA GLN A 174 15.02 9.45 3.68
C GLN A 174 14.16 9.68 2.43
N LEU A 175 13.68 8.60 1.79
CA LEU A 175 12.74 8.69 0.68
C LEU A 175 11.40 9.30 1.11
N GLN A 176 10.86 8.92 2.26
CA GLN A 176 9.63 9.51 2.81
C GLN A 176 9.79 11.02 3.05
N ASP A 177 10.91 11.44 3.64
CA ASP A 177 11.28 12.84 3.88
C ASP A 177 11.41 13.61 2.56
N ALA A 178 11.83 12.92 1.50
CA ALA A 178 11.94 13.43 0.16
C ALA A 178 10.62 13.48 -0.63
N GLY A 179 9.50 13.05 -0.04
CA GLY A 179 8.16 13.13 -0.64
C GLY A 179 7.67 11.84 -1.30
N PHE A 180 8.39 10.73 -1.18
CA PHE A 180 8.00 9.44 -1.76
C PHE A 180 7.11 8.65 -0.79
N GLY A 181 6.15 7.89 -1.33
CA GLY A 181 5.55 6.79 -0.58
C GLY A 181 6.33 5.51 -0.76
N VAL A 182 6.72 4.88 0.34
CA VAL A 182 7.69 3.78 0.29
C VAL A 182 7.11 2.54 0.95
N LEU A 183 7.26 1.39 0.31
CA LEU A 183 6.94 0.10 0.90
C LEU A 183 8.20 -0.78 0.94
N ALA A 184 8.65 -1.12 2.13
CA ALA A 184 9.65 -2.17 2.32
C ALA A 184 8.95 -3.47 2.72
N ILE A 185 9.27 -4.59 2.06
CA ILE A 185 8.61 -5.88 2.30
C ILE A 185 9.58 -6.94 2.81
N ASP A 186 9.03 -7.93 3.50
CA ASP A 186 9.67 -9.22 3.68
C ASP A 186 9.24 -10.14 2.53
N LEU A 187 10.19 -10.68 1.76
CA LEU A 187 9.90 -11.67 0.72
C LEU A 187 9.40 -12.98 1.35
N ARG A 188 8.72 -13.84 0.57
CA ARG A 188 8.29 -15.16 1.05
C ARG A 188 9.46 -15.95 1.67
N GLY A 189 9.21 -16.58 2.82
CA GLY A 189 10.24 -17.30 3.57
C GLY A 189 11.36 -16.42 4.16
N HIS A 190 11.11 -15.12 4.36
CA HIS A 190 11.99 -14.15 5.02
C HIS A 190 11.23 -13.35 6.07
N GLY A 191 11.96 -12.83 7.08
CA GLY A 191 11.42 -11.95 8.11
C GLY A 191 10.16 -12.52 8.76
N GLU A 192 9.07 -11.75 8.72
CA GLU A 192 7.77 -12.12 9.25
C GLU A 192 6.77 -12.61 8.17
N SER A 193 7.22 -12.74 6.92
CA SER A 193 6.43 -13.30 5.83
C SER A 193 6.38 -14.82 5.89
N GLU A 194 5.24 -15.39 5.51
CA GLU A 194 5.04 -16.84 5.45
C GLU A 194 5.69 -17.45 4.19
N GLY A 195 5.46 -18.75 4.00
CA GLY A 195 5.87 -19.49 2.81
C GLY A 195 7.30 -20.01 2.84
N GLN A 196 7.69 -20.65 1.74
CA GLN A 196 9.04 -21.17 1.54
C GLN A 196 9.80 -20.30 0.55
N ARG A 197 11.13 -20.43 0.55
CA ARG A 197 12.05 -19.72 -0.34
C ARG A 197 11.97 -20.26 -1.76
N GLU A 198 10.91 -19.90 -2.46
CA GLU A 198 10.67 -20.23 -3.86
C GLU A 198 11.13 -19.06 -4.74
N TRP A 199 12.43 -18.98 -5.01
CA TRP A 199 13.10 -17.80 -5.60
C TRP A 199 12.40 -17.22 -6.83
N ARG A 200 12.02 -18.09 -7.77
CA ARG A 200 11.34 -17.66 -9.01
C ARG A 200 9.94 -17.10 -8.79
N LYS A 201 9.26 -17.48 -7.70
CA LYS A 201 7.93 -16.98 -7.36
C LYS A 201 7.98 -15.64 -6.61
N MET A 202 9.15 -15.19 -6.15
CA MET A 202 9.28 -13.90 -5.47
C MET A 202 8.98 -12.69 -6.38
N THR A 203 8.91 -12.87 -7.69
CA THR A 203 8.34 -11.84 -8.59
C THR A 203 6.86 -11.56 -8.31
N LYS A 204 6.12 -12.53 -7.77
CA LYS A 204 4.75 -12.32 -7.26
C LYS A 204 4.72 -11.49 -5.97
N ASP A 205 5.78 -11.56 -5.18
CA ASP A 205 5.94 -10.74 -3.98
C ASP A 205 6.21 -9.29 -4.36
N ALA A 206 7.04 -9.06 -5.39
CA ALA A 206 7.21 -7.75 -6.01
C ALA A 206 5.89 -7.20 -6.57
N ALA A 207 5.11 -8.05 -7.26
CA ALA A 207 3.82 -7.68 -7.84
C ALA A 207 2.85 -7.14 -6.79
N ILE A 208 2.62 -7.89 -5.71
CA ILE A 208 1.67 -7.45 -4.67
C ILE A 208 2.17 -6.20 -3.93
N ALA A 209 3.48 -6.02 -3.79
CA ALA A 209 4.06 -4.82 -3.20
C ALA A 209 3.81 -3.58 -4.07
N VAL A 210 3.99 -3.70 -5.38
CA VAL A 210 3.71 -2.62 -6.33
C VAL A 210 2.21 -2.33 -6.40
N ASP A 211 1.35 -3.35 -6.43
CA ASP A 211 -0.10 -3.17 -6.42
C ASP A 211 -0.58 -2.49 -5.14
N PHE A 212 0.02 -2.81 -3.99
CA PHE A 212 -0.25 -2.12 -2.74
C PHE A 212 0.07 -0.63 -2.86
N ILE A 213 1.28 -0.27 -3.33
CA ILE A 213 1.69 1.13 -3.52
C ILE A 213 0.75 1.84 -4.49
N ARG A 214 0.48 1.22 -5.65
CA ARG A 214 -0.36 1.78 -6.73
C ARG A 214 -1.79 2.05 -6.28
N SER A 215 -2.30 1.28 -5.32
CA SER A 215 -3.66 1.45 -4.78
C SER A 215 -3.78 2.47 -3.66
N ARG A 216 -2.68 3.11 -3.24
CA ARG A 216 -2.70 4.13 -2.19
C ARG A 216 -3.24 5.46 -2.74
N PRO A 217 -4.25 6.09 -2.12
CA PRO A 217 -4.84 7.33 -2.62
C PRO A 217 -3.85 8.50 -2.67
N GLU A 218 -2.79 8.46 -1.88
CA GLU A 218 -1.73 9.47 -1.85
C GLU A 218 -0.67 9.29 -2.95
N ILE A 219 -0.68 8.17 -3.68
CA ILE A 219 0.34 7.83 -4.69
C ILE A 219 -0.21 8.02 -6.11
N HIS A 220 0.59 8.66 -6.97
CA HIS A 220 0.28 8.71 -8.39
C HIS A 220 0.53 7.32 -9.01
N PRO A 221 -0.49 6.65 -9.60
CA PRO A 221 -0.40 5.24 -10.00
C PRO A 221 0.65 4.95 -11.09
N ASP A 222 0.95 5.93 -11.95
CA ASP A 222 1.97 5.82 -13.01
C ASP A 222 3.38 6.32 -12.60
N ARG A 223 3.60 6.66 -11.33
CA ARG A 223 4.89 7.17 -10.83
C ARG A 223 5.49 6.20 -9.82
N ILE A 224 5.76 4.96 -10.25
CA ILE A 224 6.27 3.91 -9.38
C ILE A 224 7.65 3.43 -9.83
N ALA A 225 8.57 3.32 -8.87
CA ALA A 225 9.87 2.68 -9.02
C ALA A 225 10.01 1.50 -8.06
N ILE A 226 10.96 0.61 -8.37
CA ILE A 226 11.26 -0.57 -7.55
C ILE A 226 12.77 -0.71 -7.37
N LEU A 227 13.20 -1.00 -6.15
CA LEU A 227 14.60 -1.12 -5.79
C LEU A 227 14.79 -2.43 -5.05
N GLY A 228 15.91 -3.10 -5.30
CA GLY A 228 16.22 -4.35 -4.61
C GLY A 228 17.70 -4.53 -4.36
N ALA A 229 18.02 -5.40 -3.40
CA ALA A 229 19.39 -5.77 -3.08
C ALA A 229 19.63 -7.27 -3.31
N SER A 230 20.77 -7.65 -3.90
CA SER A 230 21.18 -9.05 -4.12
C SER A 230 20.13 -9.85 -4.91
N ILE A 231 19.68 -11.01 -4.39
CA ILE A 231 18.53 -11.74 -4.93
C ILE A 231 17.30 -10.83 -5.13
N GLY A 232 17.06 -9.88 -4.22
CA GLY A 232 16.02 -8.86 -4.32
C GLY A 232 16.22 -7.95 -5.53
N ALA A 233 17.46 -7.61 -5.89
CA ALA A 233 17.77 -6.87 -7.11
C ALA A 233 17.43 -7.71 -8.36
N ASN A 234 17.79 -8.99 -8.35
CA ASN A 234 17.44 -9.89 -9.46
C ASN A 234 15.92 -9.99 -9.63
N ILE A 235 15.17 -10.10 -8.53
CA ILE A 235 13.70 -10.11 -8.54
C ILE A 235 13.15 -8.78 -9.05
N THR A 236 13.71 -7.65 -8.60
CA THR A 236 13.33 -6.30 -9.03
C THR A 236 13.36 -6.16 -10.55
N ILE A 237 14.46 -6.53 -11.22
CA ILE A 237 14.54 -6.38 -12.68
C ILE A 237 13.66 -7.39 -13.43
N ASN A 238 13.52 -8.61 -12.90
CA ASN A 238 12.61 -9.60 -13.49
C ASN A 238 11.16 -9.12 -13.44
N TYR A 239 10.71 -8.55 -12.32
CA TYR A 239 9.38 -7.99 -12.21
C TYR A 239 9.22 -6.73 -13.08
N ALA A 240 10.18 -5.80 -13.01
CA ALA A 240 10.11 -4.55 -13.76
C ALA A 240 10.12 -4.78 -15.29
N ALA A 241 10.73 -5.87 -15.77
CA ALA A 241 10.65 -6.27 -17.17
C ALA A 241 9.25 -6.75 -17.60
N LEU A 242 8.44 -7.25 -16.67
CA LEU A 242 7.06 -7.70 -16.91
C LEU A 242 6.04 -6.56 -16.81
N ASP A 243 6.27 -5.59 -15.93
CA ASP A 243 5.40 -4.43 -15.74
C ASP A 243 5.99 -3.18 -16.41
N ALA A 244 5.44 -2.81 -17.57
CA ALA A 244 5.85 -1.64 -18.33
C ALA A 244 5.53 -0.29 -17.64
N ALA A 245 4.65 -0.27 -16.63
CA ALA A 245 4.29 0.94 -15.89
C ALA A 245 5.34 1.33 -14.83
N ILE A 246 6.24 0.41 -14.46
CA ILE A 246 7.39 0.74 -13.61
C ILE A 246 8.29 1.73 -14.35
N ARG A 247 8.56 2.88 -13.73
CA ARG A 247 9.33 3.97 -14.33
C ARG A 247 10.84 3.79 -14.16
N GLY A 248 11.27 3.17 -13.07
CA GLY A 248 12.69 2.99 -12.74
C GLY A 248 12.93 1.73 -11.92
N ALA A 249 14.08 1.09 -12.15
CA ALA A 249 14.56 -0.02 -11.35
C ALA A 249 15.98 0.28 -10.82
N ALA A 250 16.23 0.14 -9.52
CA ALA A 250 17.59 0.18 -8.96
C ALA A 250 18.01 -1.17 -8.38
N LEU A 251 19.23 -1.57 -8.72
CA LEU A 251 19.80 -2.88 -8.42
C LEU A 251 21.06 -2.69 -7.58
N LEU A 252 20.98 -3.02 -6.28
CA LEU A 252 22.14 -3.02 -5.38
C LEU A 252 22.73 -4.43 -5.31
N SER A 253 23.98 -4.60 -5.70
CA SER A 253 24.66 -5.90 -5.82
C SER A 253 23.89 -6.98 -6.59
N PRO A 254 23.32 -6.71 -7.79
CA PRO A 254 22.69 -7.76 -8.59
C PRO A 254 23.73 -8.80 -9.04
N GLY A 255 23.26 -10.02 -9.31
CA GLY A 255 24.05 -11.09 -9.89
C GLY A 255 23.53 -11.43 -11.28
N LEU A 256 24.37 -11.99 -12.15
CA LEU A 256 23.89 -12.60 -13.40
C LEU A 256 22.92 -13.76 -13.14
N ASP A 257 23.14 -14.51 -12.06
CA ASP A 257 22.27 -15.54 -11.54
C ASP A 257 22.41 -15.63 -10.02
N TYR A 258 21.30 -15.46 -9.30
CA TYR A 258 21.19 -15.88 -7.90
C TYR A 258 20.09 -16.91 -7.77
N HIS A 259 20.45 -18.14 -7.36
CA HIS A 259 19.52 -19.24 -7.11
C HIS A 259 18.52 -19.51 -8.27
N GLY A 260 18.95 -19.32 -9.51
CA GLY A 260 18.16 -19.49 -10.72
C GLY A 260 17.31 -18.28 -11.12
N VAL A 261 17.41 -17.15 -10.41
CA VAL A 261 16.81 -15.87 -10.81
C VAL A 261 17.85 -15.11 -11.63
N THR A 262 17.78 -15.27 -12.95
CA THR A 262 18.73 -14.69 -13.90
C THR A 262 18.35 -13.26 -14.28
N THR A 263 19.33 -12.40 -14.55
CA THR A 263 19.12 -10.97 -14.89
C THR A 263 19.39 -10.55 -16.33
N PRO A 264 20.27 -11.20 -17.13
CA PRO A 264 20.61 -10.70 -18.47
C PRO A 264 19.42 -10.48 -19.41
N ASP A 265 18.51 -11.45 -19.49
CA ASP A 265 17.35 -11.32 -20.39
C ASP A 265 16.28 -10.38 -19.84
N ALA A 266 16.14 -10.29 -18.51
CA ALA A 266 15.28 -9.32 -17.87
C ALA A 266 15.76 -7.88 -18.13
N VAL A 267 17.07 -7.61 -18.06
CA VAL A 267 17.65 -6.30 -18.40
C VAL A 267 17.39 -5.92 -19.86
N LYS A 268 17.52 -6.86 -20.79
CA LYS A 268 17.18 -6.60 -22.22
C LYS A 268 15.69 -6.31 -22.38
N ALA A 269 14.82 -7.09 -21.73
CA ALA A 269 13.37 -6.94 -21.80
C ALA A 269 12.86 -5.68 -21.08
N TYR A 270 13.58 -5.18 -20.08
CA TYR A 270 13.24 -3.96 -19.35
C TYR A 270 13.14 -2.73 -20.25
N GLY A 271 13.87 -2.73 -21.37
CA GLY A 271 13.74 -1.75 -22.44
C GLY A 271 14.50 -0.46 -22.17
N LYS A 272 13.94 0.68 -22.63
CA LYS A 272 14.61 1.99 -22.63
C LYS A 272 14.43 2.80 -21.35
N ARG A 273 13.88 2.20 -20.29
CA ARG A 273 13.61 2.88 -19.02
C ARG A 273 14.91 3.05 -18.22
N PRO A 274 15.00 4.08 -17.35
CA PRO A 274 16.14 4.27 -16.45
C PRO A 274 16.43 3.04 -15.59
N LEU A 275 17.71 2.67 -15.52
CA LEU A 275 18.23 1.59 -14.69
C LEU A 275 19.38 2.11 -13.83
N PHE A 276 19.34 1.86 -12.53
CA PHE A 276 20.43 2.17 -11.61
C PHE A 276 21.10 0.87 -11.17
N LEU A 277 22.43 0.83 -11.25
CA LEU A 277 23.25 -0.32 -10.90
C LEU A 277 24.31 0.11 -9.90
N ALA A 278 24.40 -0.57 -8.76
CA ALA A 278 25.48 -0.34 -7.80
C ALA A 278 26.07 -1.64 -7.26
N ALA A 279 27.39 -1.65 -7.07
CA ALA A 279 28.09 -2.74 -6.41
C ALA A 279 29.41 -2.23 -5.80
N SER A 280 29.92 -2.94 -4.80
CA SER A 280 31.22 -2.65 -4.20
C SER A 280 32.32 -3.59 -4.72
N SER A 281 33.55 -3.10 -4.81
CA SER A 281 34.75 -3.86 -5.17
C SER A 281 35.00 -5.11 -4.30
N GLU A 282 34.60 -5.08 -3.02
CA GLU A 282 34.68 -6.25 -2.11
C GLU A 282 33.69 -7.37 -2.47
N ASP A 283 32.63 -7.02 -3.21
CA ASP A 283 31.61 -7.93 -3.70
C ASP A 283 31.90 -8.27 -5.17
N ALA A 284 33.02 -8.98 -5.39
CA ALA A 284 33.59 -9.20 -6.71
C ALA A 284 32.57 -9.72 -7.74
N TYR A 285 31.72 -10.68 -7.35
CA TYR A 285 30.71 -11.24 -8.24
C TYR A 285 29.67 -10.21 -8.69
N ALA A 286 29.12 -9.43 -7.76
CA ALA A 286 28.15 -8.41 -8.13
C ALA A 286 28.81 -7.23 -8.86
N TYR A 287 30.05 -6.91 -8.51
CA TYR A 287 30.85 -5.88 -9.16
C TYR A 287 31.07 -6.18 -10.65
N GLU A 288 31.44 -7.42 -10.98
CA GLU A 288 31.51 -7.87 -12.37
C GLU A 288 30.12 -7.90 -13.03
N SER A 289 29.11 -8.36 -12.28
CA SER A 289 27.73 -8.46 -12.78
C SER A 289 27.15 -7.10 -13.21
N VAL A 290 27.32 -6.03 -12.42
CA VAL A 290 26.79 -4.70 -12.79
C VAL A 290 27.45 -4.16 -14.06
N GLN A 291 28.74 -4.45 -14.27
CA GLN A 291 29.44 -4.06 -15.50
C GLN A 291 28.88 -4.80 -16.72
N GLU A 292 28.64 -6.11 -16.61
CA GLU A 292 28.01 -6.87 -17.70
C GLU A 292 26.57 -6.43 -17.96
N LEU A 293 25.75 -6.25 -16.91
CA LEU A 293 24.36 -5.83 -17.05
C LEU A 293 24.23 -4.44 -17.67
N SER A 294 25.14 -3.49 -17.33
CA SER A 294 25.15 -2.16 -17.93
C SER A 294 25.30 -2.17 -19.45
N LYS A 295 26.01 -3.16 -20.01
CA LYS A 295 26.22 -3.32 -21.46
C LYS A 295 24.97 -3.88 -22.15
N LEU A 296 24.10 -4.56 -21.40
CA LEU A 296 22.88 -5.19 -21.92
C LEU A 296 21.66 -4.26 -21.89
N ALA A 297 21.69 -3.23 -21.07
CA ALA A 297 20.57 -2.29 -20.93
C ALA A 297 20.38 -1.47 -22.21
N ALA A 298 19.13 -1.34 -22.66
CA ALA A 298 18.79 -0.53 -23.83
C ALA A 298 18.49 0.94 -23.49
N GLY A 299 18.27 1.26 -22.21
CA GLY A 299 17.96 2.58 -21.68
C GLY A 299 19.15 3.26 -20.99
N PRO A 300 18.93 4.44 -20.40
CA PRO A 300 19.97 5.12 -19.63
C PRO A 300 20.31 4.30 -18.38
N VAL A 301 21.62 4.14 -18.14
CA VAL A 301 22.16 3.44 -16.97
C VAL A 301 22.95 4.40 -16.11
N GLN A 302 22.60 4.48 -14.82
CA GLN A 302 23.46 5.06 -13.80
C GLN A 302 24.22 3.94 -13.10
N LEU A 303 25.53 3.85 -13.37
CA LEU A 303 26.42 2.85 -12.78
C LEU A 303 27.25 3.48 -11.66
N VAL A 304 27.08 2.98 -10.44
CA VAL A 304 27.80 3.43 -9.25
C VAL A 304 28.69 2.30 -8.75
N LEU A 305 30.01 2.47 -8.89
CA LEU A 305 31.00 1.51 -8.43
C LEU A 305 31.63 2.05 -7.14
N LEU A 306 31.49 1.30 -6.06
CA LEU A 306 31.93 1.68 -4.72
C LEU A 306 33.16 0.89 -4.30
N ASP A 307 33.98 1.45 -3.42
CA ASP A 307 35.17 0.78 -2.88
C ASP A 307 35.02 0.46 -1.38
N GLY A 308 35.14 -0.81 -0.98
CA GLY A 308 35.10 -1.21 0.43
C GLY A 308 33.74 -1.10 1.14
N GLN A 309 32.62 -1.17 0.41
CA GLN A 309 31.28 -0.84 0.90
C GLN A 309 30.36 -2.06 1.18
N GLY A 310 30.84 -3.30 0.98
CA GLY A 310 30.07 -4.52 1.27
C GLY A 310 29.02 -4.87 0.19
N HIS A 311 27.97 -5.62 0.57
CA HIS A 311 27.01 -6.24 -0.35
C HIS A 311 25.57 -5.74 -0.12
N GLY A 312 24.87 -5.38 -1.20
CA GLY A 312 23.44 -5.06 -1.17
C GLY A 312 23.12 -3.87 -0.25
N THR A 313 22.19 -4.05 0.69
CA THR A 313 21.80 -2.99 1.64
C THR A 313 22.91 -2.59 2.61
N GLN A 314 23.98 -3.38 2.75
CA GLN A 314 25.12 -3.01 3.59
C GLN A 314 25.91 -1.82 3.05
N MET A 315 25.73 -1.49 1.77
CA MET A 315 26.31 -0.31 1.15
C MET A 315 25.60 0.98 1.58
N LEU A 316 24.37 0.89 2.11
CA LEU A 316 23.61 2.02 2.65
C LEU A 316 24.08 2.35 4.08
N GLY A 317 23.78 3.56 4.54
CA GLY A 317 24.14 4.10 5.84
C GLY A 317 25.62 4.41 5.98
N ARG A 318 26.33 4.60 4.86
CA ARG A 318 27.77 4.84 4.81
C ARG A 318 28.06 6.17 4.14
N GLU A 319 29.20 6.78 4.47
CA GLU A 319 29.66 8.03 3.85
C GLU A 319 30.25 7.76 2.45
N ASN A 320 29.44 7.26 1.52
CA ASN A 320 29.86 6.87 0.17
C ASN A 320 29.02 7.50 -0.95
N GLY A 321 27.99 8.28 -0.62
CA GLY A 321 27.16 9.02 -1.58
C GLY A 321 26.11 8.18 -2.31
N LEU A 322 25.91 6.90 -1.94
CA LEU A 322 24.99 6.00 -2.64
C LEU A 322 23.54 6.46 -2.50
N GLU A 323 23.10 6.81 -1.30
CA GLU A 323 21.74 7.27 -1.04
C GLU A 323 21.43 8.60 -1.75
N GLU A 324 22.37 9.54 -1.74
CA GLU A 324 22.24 10.80 -2.47
C GLU A 324 22.15 10.54 -3.98
N ALA A 325 22.97 9.63 -4.51
CA ALA A 325 22.94 9.26 -5.92
C ALA A 325 21.61 8.58 -6.31
N LEU A 326 21.08 7.68 -5.47
CA LEU A 326 19.79 7.03 -5.67
C LEU A 326 18.63 8.03 -5.62
N LEU A 327 18.63 8.93 -4.62
CA LEU A 327 17.59 9.93 -4.47
C LEU A 327 17.57 10.90 -5.66
N LYS A 328 18.75 11.35 -6.08
CA LYS A 328 18.92 12.21 -7.25
C LYS A 328 18.38 11.51 -8.51
N TRP A 329 18.80 10.27 -8.74
CA TRP A 329 18.35 9.46 -9.88
C TRP A 329 16.83 9.27 -9.91
N LEU A 330 16.22 8.98 -8.77
CA LEU A 330 14.76 8.85 -8.66
C LEU A 330 14.04 10.15 -9.05
N ARG A 331 14.52 11.30 -8.57
CA ARG A 331 13.90 12.60 -8.87
C ARG A 331 14.10 13.00 -10.32
N GLU A 332 15.34 13.06 -10.76
CA GLU A 332 15.71 13.67 -12.05
C GLU A 332 15.46 12.71 -13.22
N ASP A 333 15.94 11.47 -13.12
CA ASP A 333 15.96 10.55 -14.26
C ASP A 333 14.70 9.69 -14.36
N VAL A 334 14.09 9.33 -13.21
CA VAL A 334 12.92 8.44 -13.18
C VAL A 334 11.60 9.22 -13.25
N PHE A 335 11.46 10.27 -12.44
CA PHE A 335 10.19 11.01 -12.32
C PHE A 335 10.22 12.41 -12.95
N GLY A 336 11.38 12.91 -13.36
CA GLY A 336 11.52 14.21 -14.02
C GLY A 336 11.16 15.40 -13.10
N GLU A 337 11.35 15.24 -11.79
CA GLU A 337 11.22 16.33 -10.82
C GLU A 337 12.53 17.13 -10.75
N PRO A 338 12.46 18.48 -10.76
CA PRO A 338 13.62 19.36 -10.76
C PRO A 338 14.36 19.46 -9.42
#